data_AF-A0A453LX06-F1
#
_entry.id   AF-A0A453LX06-F1
#
_cell.length_a   1.000
_cell.length_b   1.000
_cell.length_c   1.000
_cell.angle_alpha   90.00
_cell.angle_beta   90.00
_cell.angle_gamma   90.00
#
_symmetry.space_group_name_H-M   'P 1'
#
loop_
_entity.id
_entity.type
_entity.pdbx_description
1 polymer ?
#
loop_
_entity_poly.entity_id
_entity_poly.type
_entity_poly.pdbx_seq_one_letter_code
_entity_poly.pdbx_strand_id
1 'polypeptide(L)' 'MLMALKPFEGESKVGMFINSCFSHCQSESQDTWFAPNSPRLHDKTIAKLVGDWFFERGAAQEVDCPYPCDSTCHNIIPFS' A
#
# COMPACT_ATOMS: atom_id res chain seq x y z
N MET A 1 -3.04 -2.39 14.45
CA MET A 1 -2.89 -2.95 13.09
C MET A 1 -1.55 -3.69 12.95
N LEU A 2 -0.41 -3.01 12.94
CA LEU A 2 0.90 -3.64 12.67
C LEU A 2 1.27 -4.83 13.59
N MET A 3 0.89 -4.78 14.87
CA MET A 3 1.16 -5.90 15.79
C MET A 3 0.55 -7.23 15.34
N ALA A 4 -0.57 -7.21 14.62
CA ALA A 4 -1.21 -8.43 14.10
C ALA A 4 -0.42 -9.06 12.94
N LEU A 5 0.49 -8.31 12.33
CA LEU A 5 1.29 -8.73 11.18
C LEU A 5 2.70 -9.19 11.57
N LYS A 6 3.09 -9.06 12.85
CA LYS A 6 4.37 -9.55 13.39
C LYS A 6 4.74 -10.97 12.96
N PRO A 7 3.82 -11.95 12.88
CA PRO A 7 4.17 -13.30 12.43
C PRO A 7 4.70 -13.38 10.98
N PHE A 8 4.40 -12.37 10.16
CA PHE A 8 4.81 -12.28 8.77
C PHE A 8 6.00 -11.32 8.57
N GLU A 9 6.37 -10.56 9.60
CA GLU A 9 7.45 -9.58 9.53
C GLU A 9 8.78 -10.28 9.19
N GLY A 10 9.45 -9.83 8.13
CA GLY A 10 10.70 -10.43 7.65
C GLY A 10 10.57 -11.71 6.81
N GLU A 11 9.36 -12.24 6.58
CA GLU A 11 9.15 -13.35 5.65
C GLU A 11 9.31 -12.87 4.19
N SER A 12 10.39 -13.34 3.55
CA SER A 12 10.78 -12.98 2.19
C SER A 12 9.73 -13.29 1.12
N LYS A 13 8.89 -14.31 1.35
CA LYS A 13 7.84 -14.72 0.40
C LYS A 13 6.54 -13.95 0.55
N VAL A 14 6.36 -13.22 1.64
CA VAL A 14 5.12 -12.50 1.94
C VAL A 14 5.25 -11.04 1.53
N GLY A 15 4.39 -10.64 0.60
CA GLY A 15 4.23 -9.25 0.18
C GLY A 15 3.40 -8.46 1.18
N MET A 16 3.84 -7.27 1.56
CA MET A 16 3.06 -6.37 2.42
C MET A 16 3.14 -4.93 1.89
N PHE A 17 1.97 -4.32 1.71
CA PHE A 17 1.82 -2.90 1.41
C PHE A 17 0.87 -2.30 2.45
N ILE A 18 1.37 -1.37 3.26
CA ILE A 18 0.58 -0.65 4.25
C ILE A 18 0.93 0.82 4.15
N ASN A 19 -0.01 1.62 3.68
CA ASN A 19 0.14 3.07 3.67
C ASN A 19 -0.75 3.76 4.69
N SER A 20 -0.40 5.00 5.00
CA SER A 20 -1.12 5.81 5.99
C SER A 20 -2.43 6.40 5.42
N CYS A 21 -3.33 5.57 4.88
CA CYS A 21 -4.62 6.00 4.36
C CYS A 21 -5.81 5.45 5.13
N PHE A 22 -6.84 6.28 5.29
CA PHE A 22 -8.16 5.83 5.69
C PHE A 22 -8.97 5.46 4.43
N SER A 23 -8.95 4.18 4.06
CA SER A 23 -9.49 3.70 2.78
C SER A 23 -9.98 2.25 2.85
N HIS A 24 -10.74 1.83 1.84
CA HIS A 24 -11.21 0.46 1.63
C HIS A 24 -11.13 0.10 0.14
N CYS A 25 -11.02 -1.19 -0.22
CA CYS A 25 -10.96 -1.68 -1.61
C CYS A 25 -9.90 -1.02 -2.52
N GLN A 26 -8.76 -0.58 -1.98
CA GLN A 26 -7.73 0.14 -2.75
C GLN A 26 -7.19 -0.62 -3.98
N SER A 27 -7.20 -1.95 -3.96
CA SER A 27 -6.73 -2.77 -5.08
C SER A 27 -7.76 -2.94 -6.19
N GLU A 28 -9.03 -2.61 -5.95
CA GLU A 28 -10.10 -2.86 -6.92
C GLU A 28 -10.27 -1.73 -7.94
N SER A 29 -9.90 -0.50 -7.58
CA SER A 29 -10.02 0.68 -8.46
C SER A 29 -8.69 1.03 -9.13
N GLN A 30 -8.73 1.27 -10.44
CA GLN A 30 -7.57 1.76 -11.19
C GLN A 30 -7.08 3.13 -10.71
N ASP A 31 -7.98 3.96 -10.18
CA ASP A 31 -7.66 5.29 -9.65
C ASP A 31 -6.76 5.21 -8.41
N THR A 32 -6.89 4.16 -7.61
CA THR A 32 -6.03 3.90 -6.44
C THR A 32 -4.91 2.91 -6.73
N TRP A 33 -5.05 2.05 -7.74
CA TRP A 33 -4.08 1.01 -8.05
C TRP A 33 -2.89 1.52 -8.88
N PHE A 34 -3.14 2.26 -9.98
CA PHE A 34 -2.10 2.60 -10.95
C PHE A 34 -2.24 3.98 -11.63
N ALA A 35 -3.28 4.77 -11.33
CA ALA A 35 -3.43 6.10 -11.92
C ALA A 35 -2.27 7.06 -11.55
N PRO A 36 -2.01 8.12 -12.35
CA PRO A 36 -0.96 9.08 -12.06
C PRO A 36 -1.04 9.72 -10.66
N ASN A 37 -2.26 9.98 -10.17
CA ASN A 37 -2.54 10.52 -8.85
C ASN A 37 -2.87 9.46 -7.79
N SER A 38 -2.68 8.16 -8.07
CA SER A 38 -2.93 7.10 -7.10
C SER A 38 -2.09 7.26 -5.82
N PRO A 39 -2.52 6.66 -4.69
CA PRO A 39 -1.70 6.59 -3.49
C PRO A 39 -0.33 5.95 -3.75
N ARG A 40 0.70 6.48 -3.08
CA ARG A 40 2.09 6.12 -3.30
C ARG A 40 2.82 5.95 -1.99
N LEU A 41 3.72 4.98 -1.98
CA LEU A 41 4.74 4.83 -0.97
C LEU A 41 6.11 4.85 -1.67
N HIS A 42 7.04 5.66 -1.18
CA HIS A 42 8.34 5.88 -1.81
C HIS A 42 8.24 6.22 -3.32
N ASP A 43 7.31 7.12 -3.66
CA ASP A 43 6.97 7.54 -5.04
C ASP A 43 6.46 6.44 -5.99
N LYS A 44 6.27 5.21 -5.50
CA LYS A 44 5.75 4.08 -6.28
C LYS A 44 4.26 3.87 -6.00
N THR A 45 3.49 3.62 -7.06
CA THR A 45 2.08 3.23 -6.94
C THR A 45 1.95 1.83 -6.33
N ILE A 46 0.75 1.50 -5.85
CA ILE A 46 0.44 0.15 -5.33
C ILE A 46 0.79 -0.92 -6.37
N ALA A 47 0.33 -0.76 -7.62
CA ALA A 47 0.62 -1.70 -8.70
C ALA A 47 2.12 -1.90 -8.96
N LYS A 48 2.92 -0.83 -8.84
CA LYS A 48 4.37 -0.91 -9.04
C LYS A 48 5.06 -1.67 -7.91
N LEU A 49 4.65 -1.43 -6.66
CA LEU A 49 5.18 -2.12 -5.49
C LEU A 49 4.83 -3.61 -5.50
N VAL A 50 3.56 -3.93 -5.77
CA VAL A 50 3.12 -5.34 -5.91
C VAL A 50 3.85 -6.02 -7.07
N GLY A 51 4.03 -5.34 -8.21
CA GLY A 51 4.80 -5.87 -9.31
C GLY A 51 6.29 -6.06 -8.98
N ASP A 52 6.90 -5.15 -8.23
CA ASP A 52 8.30 -5.31 -7.80
C ASP A 52 8.45 -6.48 -6.82
N TRP A 53 7.51 -6.68 -5.89
CA TRP A 53 7.49 -7.86 -5.03
C TRP A 53 7.32 -9.16 -5.84
N PHE A 54 6.30 -9.22 -6.72
CA PHE A 54 5.98 -10.44 -7.47
C PHE A 54 7.12 -10.93 -8.36
N PHE A 55 7.88 -10.01 -8.95
CA PHE A 55 9.02 -10.31 -9.82
C PHE A 55 10.38 -10.23 -9.10
N GLU A 56 10.40 -10.18 -7.77
CA GLU A 56 11.62 -10.16 -6.95
C GLU A 56 12.57 -8.98 -7.29
N ARG A 57 12.01 -7.82 -7.62
CA ARG A 57 12.74 -6.58 -7.98
C ARG A 57 12.74 -5.51 -6.87
N GLY A 58 12.15 -5.79 -5.72
CA GLY A 58 11.99 -4.82 -4.63
C GLY A 58 11.83 -5.47 -3.27
N ALA A 59 11.58 -4.64 -2.25
CA ALA A 59 11.33 -5.13 -0.90
C ALA A 59 10.04 -5.95 -0.83
N ALA A 60 10.04 -6.98 0.01
CA ALA A 60 8.86 -7.79 0.25
C ALA A 60 7.82 -7.04 1.10
N GLN A 61 8.25 -6.11 1.94
CA GLN A 61 7.38 -5.44 2.91
C GLN A 61 7.64 -3.94 2.90
N GLU A 62 6.60 -3.19 2.62
CA GLU A 62 6.60 -1.73 2.50
C GLU A 62 5.51 -1.19 3.42
N VAL A 63 5.95 -0.60 4.53
CA VAL A 63 5.08 -0.05 5.56
C VAL A 63 5.44 1.42 5.74
N ASP A 64 4.42 2.26 5.64
CA ASP A 64 4.52 3.70 5.75
C ASP A 64 4.57 4.19 7.21
N CYS A 65 4.62 5.50 7.41
CA CYS A 65 4.57 6.14 8.72
C CYS A 65 3.21 5.98 9.44
N PRO A 66 3.17 6.22 10.77
CA PRO A 66 1.91 6.23 11.51
C PRO A 66 0.91 7.25 10.96
N TYR A 67 -0.35 6.83 10.85
CA TYR A 67 -1.43 7.68 10.38
C TYR A 67 -1.66 8.94 11.22
N PRO A 68 -1.99 10.11 10.63
CA PRO A 68 -2.13 10.40 9.19
C PRO A 68 -0.91 11.15 8.61
N CYS A 69 -0.10 10.51 7.76
CA CYS A 69 1.07 11.12 7.12
C CYS A 69 1.06 11.07 5.57
N ASP A 70 0.40 10.08 4.96
CA ASP A 70 0.38 9.94 3.50
C ASP A 70 -0.53 11.00 2.86
N SER A 71 0.08 11.97 2.17
CA SER A 71 -0.63 13.04 1.47
C SER A 71 -1.17 12.63 0.09
N THR A 72 -0.90 11.41 -0.37
CA THR A 72 -1.34 10.88 -1.66
C THR A 72 -2.63 10.07 -1.57
N CYS A 73 -3.18 9.91 -0.38
CA CYS A 73 -4.41 9.18 -0.14
C CYS A 73 -5.61 9.74 -0.91
N HIS A 74 -6.37 8.83 -1.52
CA HIS A 74 -7.75 9.09 -1.90
C HIS A 74 -8.67 8.73 -0.72
N ASN A 75 -9.17 9.75 0.00
CA ASN A 75 -10.13 9.55 1.08
C ASN A 75 -11.52 9.31 0.49
N ILE A 76 -11.78 8.07 0.05
CA ILE A 76 -13.07 7.67 -0.49
C ILE A 76 -14.03 7.46 0.70
N ILE A 77 -14.72 8.53 1.08
CA ILE A 77 -15.83 8.46 2.05
C ILE A 77 -17.04 7.93 1.27
N PRO A 78 -17.57 6.74 1.58
CA PRO A 78 -18.79 6.27 0.94
C PRO A 78 -19.90 7.28 1.25
N PHE A 79 -20.56 7.81 0.20
CA PHE A 79 -21.83 8.50 0.42
C PHE A 79 -22.81 7.48 0.99
N SER A 80 -23.28 7.75 2.21
CA SER A 80 -24.35 7.02 2.90
C SER A 80 -25.65 7.08 2.12
#